data_AF-A0AAV6ZAY7-F1
#
_entry.id   AF-A0AAV6ZAY7-F1
#
_cell.length_a   1.000
_cell.length_b   1.000
_cell.length_c   1.000
_cell.angle_alpha   90.00
_cell.angle_beta   90.00
_cell.angle_gamma   90.00
#
_symmetry.space_group_name_H-M   'P 1'
#
loop_
_entity.id
_entity.type
_entity.pdbx_description
1 polymer ?
#
loop_
_entity_poly.entity_id
_entity_poly.type
_entity_poly.pdbx_seq_one_letter_code
_entity_poly.pdbx_strand_id
1 'polypeptide(L)'
;MCLCFLLKLLSYLVQIRNQTFEDIDRQGKYDILRSTRHFGGMAWHLCSQKKIDGLLVDMLQRDLLEDAVSLVRLYHMVHPDTACAKESQGADGRELIMRFVKMEAQKPGYIELALQVYPETASASS
;
A
#
# COMPACT_ATOMS: atom_id res chain seq x y z
N MET A 1 2.32 17.34 -36.06
CA MET A 1 3.02 16.03 -36.00
C MET A 1 3.82 15.81 -34.70
N CYS A 2 4.36 16.86 -34.06
CA CYS A 2 5.15 16.73 -32.81
C CYS A 2 4.34 16.30 -31.56
N LEU A 3 3.11 16.78 -31.39
CA LEU A 3 2.32 16.53 -30.17
C LEU A 3 1.84 15.06 -30.04
N CYS A 4 1.41 14.44 -31.15
CA CYS A 4 0.95 13.04 -31.15
C CYS A 4 2.08 12.04 -30.85
N PHE A 5 3.33 12.36 -31.22
CA PHE A 5 4.48 11.50 -30.95
C PHE A 5 4.86 11.56 -29.47
N LEU A 6 4.85 12.75 -28.87
CA LEU A 6 5.11 12.95 -27.44
C LEU A 6 4.02 12.30 -26.57
N LEU A 7 2.75 12.42 -26.95
CA LEU A 7 1.62 11.77 -26.27
C LEU A 7 1.71 10.24 -26.33
N LYS A 8 2.09 9.66 -27.48
CA LYS A 8 2.31 8.21 -27.61
C LYS A 8 3.48 7.71 -26.77
N LEU A 9 4.56 8.47 -26.69
CA LEU A 9 5.69 8.12 -25.84
C LEU A 9 5.30 8.15 -24.36
N LEU A 10 4.50 9.14 -23.96
CA LEU A 10 4.05 9.30 -22.58
C LEU A 10 3.08 8.20 -22.17
N SER A 11 2.15 7.79 -23.05
CA SER A 11 1.28 6.63 -22.79
C SER A 11 2.06 5.33 -22.65
N TYR A 12 3.11 5.15 -23.46
CA TYR A 12 3.96 3.97 -23.42
C TYR A 12 4.76 3.87 -22.10
N LEU A 13 5.31 5.00 -21.63
CA LEU A 13 6.01 5.06 -20.34
C LEU A 13 5.08 4.76 -19.15
N VAL A 14 3.84 5.27 -19.19
CA VAL A 14 2.83 4.96 -18.15
C VAL A 14 2.49 3.47 -18.15
N GLN A 15 2.31 2.86 -19.32
CA GLN A 15 2.05 1.43 -19.43
C GLN A 15 3.20 0.60 -18.87
N ILE A 16 4.44 0.85 -19.29
CA ILE A 16 5.62 0.12 -18.81
C ILE A 16 5.74 0.25 -17.30
N ARG A 17 5.58 1.46 -16.76
CA ARG A 17 5.68 1.70 -15.32
C ARG A 17 4.62 0.89 -14.56
N ASN A 18 3.38 0.93 -15.00
CA ASN A 18 2.30 0.18 -14.35
C ASN A 18 2.56 -1.32 -14.43
N GLN A 19 2.99 -1.84 -15.58
CA GLN A 19 3.35 -3.25 -15.75
C GLN A 19 4.49 -3.67 -14.82
N THR A 20 5.51 -2.81 -14.68
CA THR A 20 6.64 -3.05 -13.78
C THR A 20 6.17 -3.12 -12.32
N PHE A 21 5.27 -2.23 -11.90
CA PHE A 21 4.71 -2.25 -10.55
C PHE A 21 3.87 -3.51 -10.30
N GLU A 22 3.07 -3.95 -11.26
CA GLU A 22 2.32 -5.21 -11.16
C GLU A 22 3.24 -6.44 -11.07
N ASP A 23 4.35 -6.45 -11.80
CA ASP A 23 5.31 -7.55 -11.75
C ASP A 23 6.09 -7.58 -10.43
N ILE A 24 6.38 -6.41 -9.84
CA ILE A 24 7.00 -6.30 -8.51
C ILE A 24 6.04 -6.80 -7.43
N ASP A 25 4.77 -6.39 -7.50
CA ASP A 25 3.71 -6.83 -6.59
C ASP A 25 3.53 -8.36 -6.65
N ARG A 26 3.52 -8.92 -7.87
CA ARG A 26 3.42 -10.37 -8.08
C ARG A 26 4.60 -11.15 -7.48
N GLN A 27 5.80 -10.56 -7.49
CA GLN A 27 7.01 -11.18 -6.94
C GLN A 27 7.23 -10.86 -5.45
N GLY A 28 6.48 -9.92 -4.87
CA GLY A 28 6.68 -9.43 -3.50
C GLY A 28 8.02 -8.72 -3.27
N LYS A 29 8.65 -8.16 -4.32
CA LYS A 29 10.01 -7.58 -4.25
C LYS A 29 9.99 -6.05 -4.10
N TYR A 30 9.31 -5.54 -3.08
CA TYR A 30 9.15 -4.10 -2.87
C TYR A 30 10.45 -3.39 -2.45
N ASP A 31 11.40 -4.14 -1.89
CA ASP A 31 12.72 -3.65 -1.45
C ASP A 31 13.50 -2.92 -2.55
N ILE A 32 13.38 -3.41 -3.79
CA ILE A 32 14.09 -2.87 -4.97
C ILE A 32 13.77 -1.39 -5.17
N LEU A 33 12.53 -0.98 -4.88
CA LEU A 33 12.08 0.39 -5.11
C LEU A 33 12.08 1.24 -3.85
N ARG A 34 12.27 0.68 -2.66
CA ARG A 34 12.05 1.35 -1.36
C ARG A 34 12.84 2.64 -1.18
N SER A 35 14.11 2.66 -1.59
CA SER A 35 14.99 3.84 -1.49
C SER A 35 15.05 4.66 -2.78
N THR A 36 14.04 4.54 -3.64
CA THR A 36 14.00 5.22 -4.94
C THR A 36 12.83 6.19 -5.01
N ARG A 37 12.94 7.19 -5.89
CA ARG A 37 11.83 8.10 -6.24
C ARG A 37 10.58 7.39 -6.79
N HIS A 38 10.71 6.12 -7.18
CA HIS A 38 9.63 5.35 -7.79
C HIS A 38 8.72 4.68 -6.76
N PHE A 39 9.14 4.60 -5.49
CA PHE A 39 8.35 3.99 -4.42
C PHE A 39 6.98 4.65 -4.26
N GLY A 40 6.94 5.99 -4.17
CA GLY A 40 5.69 6.73 -4.02
C GLY A 40 4.74 6.52 -5.20
N GLY A 41 5.28 6.44 -6.43
CA GLY A 41 4.49 6.13 -7.62
C GLY A 41 3.89 4.72 -7.60
N MET A 42 4.64 3.74 -7.08
CA MET A 42 4.16 2.36 -6.90
C MET A 42 3.08 2.30 -5.81
N ALA A 43 3.32 2.87 -4.64
CA ALA A 43 2.35 2.88 -3.53
C ALA A 43 1.02 3.55 -3.95
N TRP A 44 1.09 4.68 -4.65
CA TRP A 44 -0.08 5.34 -5.22
C TRP A 44 -0.81 4.46 -6.24
N HIS A 45 -0.09 3.80 -7.14
CA HIS A 45 -0.68 2.93 -8.16
C HIS A 45 -1.42 1.74 -7.53
N LEU A 46 -0.79 1.06 -6.59
CA LEU A 46 -1.37 -0.07 -5.86
C LEU A 46 -2.57 0.35 -5.02
N CYS A 47 -2.49 1.50 -4.35
CA CYS A 47 -3.59 2.10 -3.60
C CYS A 47 -4.79 2.43 -4.49
N SER A 48 -4.55 3.04 -5.65
CA SER A 48 -5.58 3.36 -6.63
C SER A 48 -6.27 2.12 -7.17
N GLN A 49 -5.54 1.00 -7.31
CA GLN A 49 -6.07 -0.29 -7.76
C GLN A 49 -6.63 -1.17 -6.63
N LYS A 50 -6.63 -0.71 -5.37
CA LYS A 50 -7.02 -1.50 -4.19
C LYS A 50 -6.22 -2.81 -4.02
N LYS A 51 -4.93 -2.79 -4.38
CA LYS A 51 -3.98 -3.92 -4.26
C LYS A 51 -2.88 -3.61 -3.26
N ILE A 52 -3.25 -3.18 -2.05
CA ILE A 52 -2.26 -2.78 -1.03
C ILE A 52 -1.85 -3.92 -0.10
N ASP A 53 -2.58 -5.04 -0.10
CA ASP A 53 -2.37 -6.17 0.81
C ASP A 53 -0.93 -6.71 0.77
N GLY A 54 -0.35 -6.89 -0.42
CA GLY A 54 1.01 -7.41 -0.56
C GLY A 54 2.06 -6.47 0.01
N LEU A 55 1.93 -5.18 -0.28
CA LEU A 55 2.82 -4.14 0.25
C LEU A 55 2.68 -4.00 1.77
N LEU A 56 1.46 -4.12 2.29
CA LEU A 56 1.17 -4.06 3.71
C LEU A 56 1.81 -5.23 4.47
N VAL A 57 1.75 -6.44 3.91
CA VAL A 57 2.42 -7.62 4.48
C VAL A 57 3.94 -7.44 4.50
N ASP A 58 4.55 -6.93 3.41
CA ASP A 58 6.01 -6.68 3.38
C ASP A 58 6.44 -5.63 4.42
N MET A 59 5.65 -4.56 4.61
CA MET A 59 5.92 -3.57 5.66
C MET A 59 5.82 -4.17 7.07
N LEU A 60 4.81 -5.00 7.33
CA LEU A 60 4.64 -5.65 8.63
C LEU A 60 5.74 -6.68 8.92
N GLN A 61 6.18 -7.45 7.92
CA GLN A 61 7.26 -8.42 8.06
C GLN A 61 8.63 -7.79 8.31
N ARG A 62 8.79 -6.50 7.99
CA ARG A 62 10.02 -5.72 8.17
C ARG A 62 9.98 -4.81 9.39
N ASP A 63 8.99 -4.97 10.24
CA ASP A 63 8.76 -4.19 11.45
C ASP A 63 8.48 -2.68 11.20
N LEU A 64 7.84 -2.35 10.07
CA LEU A 64 7.55 -0.96 9.67
C LEU A 64 6.07 -0.61 9.89
N LEU A 65 5.63 -0.65 11.15
CA LEU A 65 4.23 -0.42 11.49
C LEU A 65 3.75 0.99 11.09
N GLU A 66 4.57 2.02 11.30
CA GLU A 66 4.19 3.40 10.98
C GLU A 66 3.99 3.62 9.47
N ASP A 67 4.83 3.00 8.64
CA ASP A 67 4.67 3.02 7.19
C ASP A 67 3.39 2.30 6.77
N ALA A 68 3.09 1.15 7.39
CA ALA A 68 1.86 0.39 7.16
C ALA A 68 0.61 1.19 7.53
N VAL A 69 0.63 1.89 8.67
CA VAL A 69 -0.43 2.82 9.11
C VAL A 69 -0.59 3.95 8.09
N SER A 70 0.51 4.55 7.66
CA SER A 70 0.51 5.63 6.68
C SER A 70 -0.05 5.18 5.33
N LEU A 71 0.22 3.94 4.92
CA LEU A 71 -0.36 3.33 3.71
C LEU A 71 -1.88 3.16 3.83
N VAL A 72 -2.38 2.69 4.98
CA VAL A 72 -3.83 2.57 5.21
C VAL A 72 -4.50 3.95 5.27
N ARG A 73 -3.85 4.95 5.86
CA ARG A 73 -4.33 6.35 5.82
C ARG A 73 -4.39 6.88 4.38
N LEU A 74 -3.37 6.60 3.57
CA LEU A 74 -3.38 6.94 2.15
C LEU A 74 -4.56 6.26 1.43
N TYR A 75 -4.84 4.99 1.74
CA TYR A 75 -6.00 4.28 1.19
C TYR A 75 -7.32 4.98 1.52
N HIS A 76 -7.52 5.41 2.76
CA HIS A 76 -8.70 6.17 3.15
C HIS A 76 -8.80 7.54 2.45
N MET A 77 -7.67 8.21 2.21
CA MET A 77 -7.68 9.48 1.45
C MET A 77 -8.04 9.28 -0.02
N VAL A 78 -7.61 8.17 -0.63
CA VAL A 78 -7.92 7.85 -2.03
C VAL A 78 -9.35 7.35 -2.20
N HIS A 79 -9.90 6.66 -1.19
CA HIS A 79 -11.25 6.06 -1.22
C HIS A 79 -12.13 6.57 -0.05
N PRO A 80 -12.47 7.87 0.00
CA PRO A 80 -13.15 8.47 1.16
C PRO A 80 -14.59 7.97 1.38
N ASP A 81 -15.23 7.43 0.34
CA ASP A 81 -16.61 6.95 0.41
C ASP A 81 -16.75 5.56 1.04
N THR A 82 -15.64 4.84 1.22
CA THR A 82 -15.64 3.50 1.82
C THR A 82 -16.08 3.53 3.28
N ALA A 83 -16.80 2.49 3.71
CA ALA A 83 -17.21 2.34 5.11
C ALA A 83 -15.99 2.30 6.04
N CYS A 84 -14.90 1.69 5.57
CA CYS A 84 -13.63 1.63 6.30
C CYS A 84 -13.06 3.03 6.60
N ALA A 85 -13.07 3.96 5.64
CA ALA A 85 -12.57 5.32 5.85
C ALA A 85 -13.39 6.10 6.89
N LYS A 86 -14.70 5.86 6.95
CA LYS A 86 -15.61 6.52 7.91
C LYS A 86 -15.50 5.94 9.31
N GLU A 87 -15.49 4.62 9.42
CA GLU A 87 -15.41 3.92 10.71
C GLU A 87 -14.02 3.97 11.33
N SER A 88 -12.98 4.23 10.55
CA SER A 88 -11.60 4.31 11.03
C SER A 88 -11.20 5.70 11.55
N GLN A 89 -12.11 6.67 11.58
CA GLN A 89 -11.83 8.00 12.13
C GLN A 89 -11.50 7.89 13.63
N GLY A 90 -10.23 8.15 13.96
CA GLY A 90 -9.71 8.08 15.34
C GLY A 90 -9.05 6.75 15.73
N ALA A 91 -9.04 5.74 14.86
CA ALA A 91 -8.24 4.53 15.07
C ALA A 91 -6.78 4.80 14.69
N ASP A 92 -5.83 4.31 15.49
CA ASP A 92 -4.40 4.47 15.20
C ASP A 92 -3.62 3.17 15.36
N GLY A 93 -2.41 3.16 14.79
CA GLY A 93 -1.49 2.05 14.89
C GLY A 93 -2.09 0.76 14.35
N ARG A 94 -2.01 -0.28 15.17
CA ARG A 94 -2.44 -1.64 14.82
C ARG A 94 -3.95 -1.78 14.64
N GLU A 95 -4.73 -0.98 15.38
CA GLU A 95 -6.19 -1.03 15.30
C GLU A 95 -6.70 -0.57 13.93
N LEU A 96 -6.08 0.48 13.38
CA LEU A 96 -6.40 0.98 12.05
C LEU A 96 -6.22 -0.10 10.97
N ILE A 97 -5.10 -0.82 11.05
CA ILE A 97 -4.78 -1.91 10.13
C ILE A 97 -5.79 -3.05 10.29
N MET A 98 -6.14 -3.42 11.53
CA MET A 98 -7.11 -4.48 11.80
C MET A 98 -8.52 -4.14 11.26
N ARG A 99 -8.96 -2.89 11.37
CA ARG A 99 -10.23 -2.42 10.79
C ARG A 99 -10.21 -2.53 9.26
N PHE A 100 -9.10 -2.10 8.63
CA PHE A 100 -8.91 -2.27 7.19
C PHE A 100 -8.99 -3.74 6.76
N VAL A 101 -8.30 -4.63 7.48
CA VAL A 101 -8.27 -6.07 7.20
C VAL A 101 -9.67 -6.69 7.21
N LYS A 102 -10.52 -6.30 8.16
CA LYS A 102 -11.88 -6.84 8.27
C LYS A 102 -12.83 -6.36 7.18
N MET A 103 -12.63 -5.14 6.69
CA MET A 103 -13.61 -4.43 5.87
C MET A 103 -13.28 -4.45 4.38
N GLU A 104 -11.99 -4.33 4.02
CA GLU A 104 -11.57 -4.01 2.65
C GLU A 104 -10.43 -4.90 2.12
N ALA A 105 -9.72 -5.65 2.98
CA ALA A 105 -8.62 -6.50 2.51
C ALA A 105 -9.12 -7.67 1.65
N GLN A 106 -8.41 -7.93 0.56
CA GLN A 106 -8.69 -9.07 -0.32
C GLN A 106 -8.10 -10.37 0.25
N LYS A 107 -6.99 -10.25 1.00
CA LYS A 107 -6.22 -11.37 1.58
C LYS A 107 -6.00 -11.15 3.09
N PRO A 108 -7.06 -11.13 3.90
CA PRO A 108 -6.96 -10.80 5.32
C PRO A 108 -6.03 -11.74 6.10
N GLY A 109 -6.08 -13.04 5.83
CA GLY A 109 -5.30 -14.04 6.58
C GLY A 109 -3.78 -13.85 6.53
N TYR A 110 -3.23 -13.32 5.42
CA TYR A 110 -1.80 -13.05 5.33
C TYR A 110 -1.39 -11.84 6.19
N ILE A 111 -2.26 -10.82 6.24
CA ILE A 111 -2.01 -9.60 7.02
C ILE A 111 -2.18 -9.89 8.51
N GLU A 112 -3.21 -10.66 8.89
CA GLU A 112 -3.41 -11.10 10.28
C GLU A 112 -2.23 -11.93 10.80
N LEU A 113 -1.72 -12.85 9.98
CA LEU A 113 -0.54 -13.65 10.32
C LEU A 113 0.69 -12.75 10.52
N ALA A 114 0.91 -11.79 9.62
CA ALA A 114 2.03 -10.84 9.75
C ALA A 114 1.88 -9.97 11.01
N LEU A 115 0.66 -9.57 11.35
CA LEU A 115 0.38 -8.84 12.59
C LEU A 115 0.67 -9.69 13.83
N GLN A 116 0.27 -10.95 13.88
CA GLN A 116 0.47 -11.82 15.06
C GLN A 116 1.95 -11.94 15.49
N VAL A 117 2.87 -11.87 14.53
CA VAL A 117 4.32 -11.91 14.80
C VAL A 117 4.81 -10.60 15.42
N TYR A 118 4.15 -9.48 15.12
CA TYR A 118 4.51 -8.18 15.68
C TYR A 118 4.11 -8.11 17.16
N PRO A 119 5.04 -7.82 18.10
CA PRO A 119 4.71 -7.74 19.52
C PRO A 119 3.82 -6.50 19.81
N GLU A 120 2.90 -6.61 20.78
CA GLU A 120 2.05 -5.50 21.23
C GLU A 120 2.86 -4.31 21.79
N THR A 121 4.11 -4.53 22.20
CA THR A 121 4.94 -3.57 22.92
C THR A 121 5.64 -2.53 22.03
N ALA A 122 5.56 -2.64 20.71
CA ALA A 122 6.22 -1.70 19.80
C ALA A 122 5.46 -0.37 19.60
N SER A 123 4.25 -0.24 20.16
CA SER A 123 3.55 1.06 20.29
C SER A 123 4.01 1.87 21.51
N ALA A 124 4.98 1.37 22.29
CA ALA A 124 5.41 1.97 23.56
C ALA A 124 6.80 2.63 23.52
N SER A 125 7.43 2.82 22.36
CA SER A 125 8.68 3.59 22.26
C SER A 125 8.41 5.02 21.77
N SER A 126 8.10 5.86 22.77
CA SER A 126 8.45 7.29 22.95
C SER A 126 8.32 8.28 21.79
#